data_AF-A0A948CHI3-F1
#
_entry.id   AF-A0A948CHI3-F1
#
_cell.length_a   1.000
_cell.length_b   1.000
_cell.length_c   1.000
_cell.angle_alpha   90.00
_cell.angle_beta   90.00
_cell.angle_gamma   90.00
#
_symmetry.space_group_name_H-M   'P 1'
#
loop_
_entity.id
_entity.type
_entity.pdbx_description
1 polymer ?
#
loop_
_entity_poly.entity_id
_entity_poly.type
_entity_poly.pdbx_seq_one_letter_code
_entity_poly.pdbx_strand_id
1 'polypeptide(L)'
;MKKITAFSLLSMMAAGTAVAQTDSAALERFVKQSQPLCERQPAQQCIDAFWTYADLDRDNALNLSEVQRIRSVVELWVVEKGKTMPPRDRSSILMGIMMVDSAGLPTLFNNYDTSGDGKLSQKELFADVKLDNRPLPQILADRNAVDMPATKVKLGALGPLLDGMLTRR
;
A
#
# COMPACT_ATOMS: atom_id res chain seq x y z
N MET A 1 -39.51 -27.20 -36.25
CA MET A 1 -39.30 -25.81 -35.79
C MET A 1 -38.31 -25.82 -34.62
N LYS A 2 -37.07 -25.36 -34.85
CA LYS A 2 -35.99 -25.28 -33.85
C LYS A 2 -36.25 -24.08 -32.93
N LYS A 3 -36.31 -24.29 -31.62
CA LYS A 3 -36.20 -23.20 -30.63
C LYS A 3 -34.78 -23.22 -30.10
N ILE A 4 -34.02 -22.17 -30.42
CA ILE A 4 -32.65 -21.95 -29.96
C ILE A 4 -32.74 -21.38 -28.55
N THR A 5 -32.19 -22.10 -27.59
CA THR A 5 -32.07 -21.69 -26.19
C THR A 5 -31.03 -20.58 -26.10
N ALA A 6 -31.45 -19.37 -25.73
CA ALA A 6 -30.56 -18.26 -25.39
C ALA A 6 -29.89 -18.57 -24.05
N PHE A 7 -28.63 -18.98 -24.08
CA PHE A 7 -27.82 -19.16 -22.87
C PHE A 7 -27.27 -17.80 -22.43
N SER A 8 -27.72 -17.37 -21.25
CA SER A 8 -27.37 -16.12 -20.58
C SER A 8 -25.86 -15.92 -20.45
N LEU A 9 -25.35 -14.84 -21.06
CA LEU A 9 -24.00 -14.29 -20.87
C LEU A 9 -23.85 -13.41 -19.60
N LEU A 10 -24.83 -13.42 -18.69
CA LEU A 10 -24.92 -12.43 -17.59
C LEU A 10 -24.23 -12.82 -16.27
N SER A 11 -23.66 -14.03 -16.13
CA SER A 11 -23.19 -14.52 -14.82
C SER A 11 -21.72 -14.24 -14.48
N MET A 12 -20.88 -13.73 -15.39
CA MET A 12 -19.45 -13.52 -15.11
C MET A 12 -19.13 -12.17 -14.42
N MET A 13 -20.02 -11.18 -14.46
CA MET A 13 -19.73 -9.85 -13.89
C MET A 13 -19.97 -9.75 -12.37
N ALA A 14 -20.79 -10.63 -11.77
CA ALA A 14 -21.13 -10.54 -10.36
C ALA A 14 -20.03 -11.05 -9.41
N ALA A 15 -19.17 -11.96 -9.88
CA ALA A 15 -18.11 -12.55 -9.05
C ALA A 15 -16.98 -11.54 -8.76
N GLY A 16 -16.60 -10.72 -9.75
CA GLY A 16 -15.53 -9.73 -9.60
C GLY A 16 -15.87 -8.62 -8.60
N THR A 17 -17.12 -8.16 -8.59
CA THR A 17 -17.57 -7.13 -7.64
C THR A 17 -17.62 -7.65 -6.20
N ALA A 18 -18.01 -8.92 -6.00
CA ALA A 18 -18.11 -9.50 -4.66
C ALA A 18 -16.73 -9.69 -4.00
N VAL A 19 -15.74 -10.19 -4.74
CA VAL A 19 -14.36 -10.37 -4.22
C VAL A 19 -13.72 -9.02 -3.90
N ALA A 20 -13.86 -8.04 -4.80
CA ALA A 20 -13.36 -6.70 -4.58
C ALA A 20 -13.96 -6.06 -3.30
N GLN A 21 -15.28 -6.16 -3.13
CA GLN A 21 -15.98 -5.63 -1.96
C GLN A 21 -15.56 -6.31 -0.65
N THR A 22 -15.23 -7.61 -0.68
CA THR A 22 -14.71 -8.32 0.49
C THR A 22 -13.31 -7.84 0.89
N ASP A 23 -12.45 -7.50 -0.07
CA ASP A 23 -11.09 -7.05 0.21
C ASP A 23 -11.06 -5.62 0.78
N SER A 24 -11.89 -4.70 0.29
CA SER A 24 -12.07 -3.37 0.88
C SER A 24 -12.57 -3.44 2.34
N ALA A 25 -13.54 -4.32 2.62
CA ALA A 25 -14.02 -4.55 3.98
C ALA A 25 -12.96 -5.21 4.88
N ALA A 26 -12.05 -6.01 4.32
CA ALA A 26 -10.90 -6.54 5.05
C ALA A 26 -9.89 -5.44 5.38
N LEU A 27 -9.57 -4.55 4.42
CA LEU A 27 -8.71 -3.40 4.66
C LEU A 27 -9.27 -2.47 5.73
N GLU A 28 -10.57 -2.14 5.67
CA GLU A 28 -11.25 -1.32 6.68
C GLU A 28 -11.10 -1.91 8.09
N ARG A 29 -11.29 -3.23 8.23
CA ARG A 29 -11.11 -3.91 9.52
C ARG A 29 -9.65 -3.86 9.97
N PHE A 30 -8.71 -4.11 9.06
CA PHE A 30 -7.28 -4.01 9.35
C PHE A 30 -6.92 -2.62 9.86
N VAL A 31 -7.27 -1.55 9.13
CA VAL A 31 -6.99 -0.14 9.50
C VAL A 31 -7.53 0.19 10.89
N LYS A 32 -8.78 -0.20 11.18
CA LYS A 32 -9.40 0.03 12.50
C LYS A 32 -8.71 -0.72 13.63
N GLN A 33 -8.28 -1.95 13.38
CA GLN A 33 -7.63 -2.79 14.39
C GLN A 33 -6.17 -2.39 14.62
N SER A 34 -5.47 -1.95 13.58
CA SER A 34 -4.06 -1.58 13.64
C SER A 34 -3.82 -0.15 14.11
N GLN A 35 -4.81 0.75 14.00
CA GLN A 35 -4.68 2.14 14.45
C GLN A 35 -4.04 2.32 15.84
N PRO A 36 -4.54 1.69 16.93
CA PRO A 36 -3.93 1.86 18.25
C PRO A 36 -2.52 1.28 18.33
N LEU A 37 -2.20 0.24 17.54
CA LEU A 37 -0.84 -0.30 17.45
C LEU A 37 0.08 0.74 16.79
N CYS A 38 -0.32 1.28 15.65
CA CYS A 38 0.47 2.23 14.88
C CYS A 38 0.65 3.58 15.59
N GLU A 39 -0.34 4.07 16.32
CA GLU A 39 -0.28 5.36 17.00
C GLU A 39 0.48 5.34 18.33
N ARG A 40 0.60 4.17 18.98
CA ARG A 40 1.04 4.10 20.40
C ARG A 40 2.12 3.08 20.70
N GLN A 41 2.24 2.01 19.92
CA GLN A 41 3.24 0.98 20.13
C GLN A 41 4.51 1.30 19.31
N PRO A 42 5.66 0.67 19.63
CA PRO A 42 6.84 0.72 18.77
C PRO A 42 6.48 0.41 17.31
N ALA A 43 7.05 1.15 16.37
CA ALA A 43 6.69 1.08 14.95
C ALA A 43 6.77 -0.35 14.38
N GLN A 44 7.70 -1.17 14.87
CA GLN A 44 7.82 -2.58 14.47
C GLN A 44 6.50 -3.35 14.63
N GLN A 45 5.73 -3.14 15.70
CA GLN A 45 4.45 -3.85 15.90
C GLN A 45 3.40 -3.47 14.85
N CYS A 46 3.40 -2.20 14.41
CA CYS A 46 2.53 -1.75 13.32
C CYS A 46 2.96 -2.37 11.98
N ILE A 47 4.28 -2.44 11.74
CA ILE A 47 4.86 -3.04 10.53
C ILE A 47 4.56 -4.53 10.48
N ASP A 48 4.71 -5.26 11.59
CA ASP A 48 4.41 -6.69 11.68
C ASP A 48 2.92 -6.98 11.43
N ALA A 49 2.04 -6.11 11.95
CA ALA A 49 0.61 -6.20 11.69
C ALA A 49 0.29 -5.97 10.20
N PHE A 50 0.93 -4.98 9.57
CA PHE A 50 0.82 -4.76 8.13
C PHE A 50 1.35 -5.94 7.33
N TRP A 51 2.50 -6.50 7.71
CA TRP A 51 3.09 -7.66 7.03
C TRP A 51 2.15 -8.86 7.06
N THR A 52 1.57 -9.16 8.23
CA THR A 52 0.58 -10.23 8.40
C THR A 52 -0.67 -10.05 7.52
N TYR A 53 -1.04 -8.81 7.20
CA TYR A 53 -2.15 -8.50 6.30
C TYR A 53 -1.75 -8.59 4.82
N ALA A 54 -0.52 -8.16 4.51
CA ALA A 54 0.01 -7.99 3.16
C ALA A 54 0.51 -9.30 2.53
N ASP A 55 1.22 -10.10 3.32
CA ASP A 55 1.82 -11.38 2.96
C ASP A 55 0.76 -12.49 3.03
N LEU A 56 0.21 -12.85 1.87
CA LEU A 56 -0.91 -13.79 1.74
C LEU A 56 -0.44 -15.24 1.81
N ASP A 57 0.70 -15.53 1.19
CA ASP A 57 1.23 -16.90 1.15
C ASP A 57 2.09 -17.24 2.38
N ARG A 58 2.38 -16.24 3.22
CA ARG A 58 3.07 -16.33 4.51
C ARG A 58 4.52 -16.77 4.36
N ASP A 59 5.18 -16.32 3.30
CA ASP A 59 6.58 -16.61 3.05
C ASP A 59 7.55 -15.59 3.72
N ASN A 60 7.00 -14.61 4.43
CA ASN A 60 7.68 -13.48 5.10
C ASN A 60 8.27 -12.44 4.15
N ALA A 61 7.88 -12.43 2.88
CA ALA A 61 8.21 -11.38 1.93
C ALA A 61 6.98 -10.99 1.13
N LEU A 62 7.08 -9.90 0.36
CA LEU A 62 6.00 -9.46 -0.52
C LEU A 62 6.44 -9.65 -1.97
N ASN A 63 5.73 -10.49 -2.70
CA ASN A 63 5.91 -10.59 -4.15
C ASN A 63 5.12 -9.48 -4.87
N LEU A 64 5.40 -9.26 -6.16
CA LEU A 64 4.76 -8.19 -6.93
C LEU A 64 3.22 -8.30 -6.96
N SER A 65 2.67 -9.52 -6.98
CA SER A 65 1.21 -9.74 -7.00
C SER A 65 0.55 -9.30 -5.70
N GLU A 66 1.20 -9.52 -4.55
CA GLU A 66 0.71 -9.06 -3.24
C GLU A 66 0.74 -7.53 -3.14
N VAL A 67 1.82 -6.91 -3.61
CA VAL A 67 1.90 -5.44 -3.65
C VAL A 67 0.84 -4.85 -4.60
N GLN A 68 0.61 -5.48 -5.76
CA GLN A 68 -0.45 -5.08 -6.70
C GLN A 68 -1.85 -5.21 -6.10
N ARG A 69 -2.10 -6.28 -5.33
CA ARG A 69 -3.34 -6.45 -4.57
C ARG A 69 -3.52 -5.30 -3.59
N ILE A 70 -2.52 -4.99 -2.76
CA ILE A 70 -2.59 -3.92 -1.76
C ILE A 70 -2.92 -2.58 -2.42
N ARG A 71 -2.21 -2.21 -3.51
CA ARG A 71 -2.51 -1.00 -4.28
C ARG A 71 -3.99 -0.98 -4.68
N SER A 72 -4.46 -2.05 -5.32
CA SER A 72 -5.83 -2.12 -5.86
C SER A 72 -6.90 -2.05 -4.77
N VAL A 73 -6.66 -2.71 -3.62
CA VAL A 73 -7.59 -2.70 -2.49
C VAL A 73 -7.62 -1.33 -1.81
N VAL A 74 -6.49 -0.63 -1.69
CA VAL A 74 -6.44 0.74 -1.16
C VAL A 74 -7.19 1.71 -2.06
N GLU A 75 -7.04 1.61 -3.38
CA GLU A 75 -7.82 2.42 -4.33
C GLU A 75 -9.32 2.20 -4.15
N LEU A 76 -9.76 0.93 -4.14
CA LEU A 76 -11.16 0.59 -3.95
C LEU A 76 -11.71 1.11 -2.62
N TRP A 77 -10.94 0.94 -1.53
CA TRP A 77 -11.33 1.41 -0.21
C TRP A 77 -11.50 2.93 -0.18
N VAL A 78 -10.61 3.70 -0.82
CA VAL A 78 -10.77 5.17 -0.93
C VAL A 78 -11.96 5.56 -1.81
N VAL A 79 -12.25 4.83 -2.89
CA VAL A 79 -13.44 5.07 -3.72
C VAL A 79 -14.73 4.86 -2.91
N GLU A 80 -14.78 3.79 -2.12
CA GLU A 80 -15.96 3.43 -1.33
C GLU A 80 -16.13 4.29 -0.06
N LYS A 81 -15.05 4.53 0.67
CA LYS A 81 -15.05 5.17 2.01
C LYS A 81 -14.57 6.61 2.00
N GLY A 82 -13.98 7.10 0.91
CA GLY A 82 -13.37 8.43 0.85
C GLY A 82 -14.33 9.56 1.20
N LYS A 83 -15.64 9.41 0.96
CA LYS A 83 -16.65 10.42 1.34
C LYS A 83 -16.82 10.60 2.85
N THR A 84 -16.49 9.57 3.64
CA THR A 84 -16.57 9.59 5.11
C THR A 84 -15.20 9.82 5.77
N MET A 85 -14.12 9.83 4.99
CA MET A 85 -12.78 10.13 5.50
C MET A 85 -12.57 11.64 5.69
N PRO A 86 -11.73 12.06 6.65
CA PRO A 86 -11.26 13.44 6.69
C PRO A 86 -10.64 13.85 5.35
N PRO A 87 -10.92 15.06 4.82
CA PRO A 87 -10.44 15.48 3.50
C PRO A 87 -8.92 15.40 3.33
N ARG A 88 -8.17 15.66 4.41
CA ARG A 88 -6.71 15.57 4.42
C ARG A 88 -6.21 14.14 4.23
N ASP A 89 -6.82 13.19 4.91
CA ASP A 89 -6.42 11.77 4.86
C ASP A 89 -6.71 11.20 3.48
N ARG A 90 -7.92 11.44 2.97
CA ARG A 90 -8.30 11.07 1.61
C ARG A 90 -7.33 11.63 0.58
N SER A 91 -7.00 12.91 0.67
CA SER A 91 -6.10 13.57 -0.29
C SER A 91 -4.68 13.00 -0.22
N SER A 92 -4.22 12.66 0.99
CA SER A 92 -2.89 12.06 1.20
C SER A 92 -2.82 10.66 0.60
N ILE A 93 -3.86 9.83 0.77
CA ILE A 93 -3.90 8.49 0.16
C ILE A 93 -3.97 8.59 -1.37
N LEU A 94 -4.82 9.46 -1.91
CA LEU A 94 -4.92 9.67 -3.37
C LEU A 94 -3.59 10.15 -3.96
N MET A 95 -2.87 11.03 -3.27
CA MET A 95 -1.53 11.45 -3.69
C MET A 95 -0.55 10.26 -3.70
N GLY A 96 -0.59 9.42 -2.67
CA GLY A 96 0.24 8.20 -2.61
C GLY A 96 -0.03 7.24 -3.77
N ILE A 97 -1.31 6.98 -4.07
CA ILE A 97 -1.71 6.17 -5.24
C ILE A 97 -1.16 6.78 -6.53
N MET A 98 -1.36 8.09 -6.73
CA MET A 98 -0.88 8.80 -7.92
C MET A 98 0.63 8.69 -8.08
N MET A 99 1.40 8.78 -6.99
CA MET A 99 2.85 8.58 -7.04
C MET A 99 3.21 7.17 -7.49
N VAL A 100 2.62 6.14 -6.87
CA VAL A 100 2.90 4.74 -7.21
C VAL A 100 2.56 4.47 -8.68
N ASP A 101 1.41 4.97 -9.15
CA ASP A 101 0.97 4.80 -10.54
C ASP A 101 1.88 5.56 -11.52
N SER A 102 2.33 6.77 -11.15
CA SER A 102 3.26 7.56 -11.97
C SER A 102 4.65 6.95 -12.07
N ALA A 103 5.12 6.28 -11.01
CA ALA A 103 6.40 5.56 -11.03
C ALA A 103 6.32 4.28 -11.88
N GLY A 104 5.12 3.70 -11.96
CA GLY A 104 4.92 2.33 -12.38
C GLY A 104 5.28 1.36 -11.24
N LEU A 105 4.28 0.68 -10.68
CA LEU A 105 4.48 -0.21 -9.54
C LEU A 105 5.56 -1.30 -9.77
N PRO A 106 5.69 -1.95 -10.94
CA PRO A 106 6.77 -2.92 -11.17
C PRO A 106 8.17 -2.29 -11.13
N THR A 107 8.31 -1.05 -11.60
CA THR A 107 9.59 -0.34 -11.55
C THR A 107 9.93 0.02 -10.11
N LEU A 108 8.95 0.54 -9.37
CA LEU A 108 9.12 0.84 -7.95
C LEU A 108 9.47 -0.41 -7.14
N PHE A 109 8.78 -1.53 -7.38
CA PHE A 109 9.07 -2.81 -6.76
C PHE A 109 10.54 -3.23 -6.97
N ASN A 110 10.99 -3.24 -8.23
CA ASN A 110 12.37 -3.61 -8.57
C ASN A 110 13.42 -2.68 -7.95
N ASN A 111 13.09 -1.39 -7.76
CA ASN A 111 14.00 -0.45 -7.10
C ASN A 111 14.16 -0.71 -5.61
N TYR A 112 13.17 -1.36 -4.98
CA TYR A 112 13.22 -1.75 -3.56
C TYR A 112 13.74 -3.19 -3.38
N ASP A 113 13.56 -4.08 -4.35
CA ASP A 113 14.13 -5.44 -4.38
C ASP A 113 15.64 -5.36 -4.66
N THR A 114 16.40 -4.96 -3.64
CA THR A 114 17.84 -4.77 -3.75
C THR A 114 18.60 -6.09 -3.84
N SER A 115 17.99 -7.19 -3.38
CA SER A 115 18.57 -8.53 -3.48
C SER A 115 18.38 -9.16 -4.87
N GLY A 116 17.35 -8.74 -5.60
CA GLY A 116 16.99 -9.27 -6.92
C GLY A 116 16.33 -10.64 -6.86
N ASP A 117 15.75 -11.02 -5.72
CA ASP A 117 15.12 -12.34 -5.53
C ASP A 117 13.64 -12.37 -5.99
N GLY A 118 13.12 -11.24 -6.48
CA GLY A 118 11.75 -11.08 -6.94
C GLY A 118 10.74 -10.85 -5.81
N LYS A 119 11.22 -10.56 -4.59
CA LYS A 119 10.40 -10.32 -3.40
C LYS A 119 10.92 -9.10 -2.64
N LEU A 120 10.07 -8.54 -1.79
CA LEU A 120 10.44 -7.47 -0.86
C LEU A 120 10.41 -8.01 0.55
N SER A 121 11.56 -8.06 1.19
CA SER A 121 11.63 -8.26 2.65
C SER A 121 11.26 -6.98 3.40
N GLN A 122 10.88 -7.10 4.69
CA GLN A 122 10.70 -5.91 5.54
C GLN A 122 11.96 -5.04 5.57
N LYS A 123 13.14 -5.68 5.63
CA LYS A 123 14.42 -5.00 5.67
C LYS A 123 14.63 -4.13 4.43
N GLU A 124 14.27 -4.61 3.24
CA GLU A 124 14.39 -3.87 1.99
C GLU A 124 13.40 -2.70 1.92
N LEU A 125 12.13 -2.96 2.26
CA LEU A 125 11.09 -1.93 2.21
C LEU A 125 11.36 -0.77 3.16
N PHE A 126 11.91 -1.06 4.34
CA PHE A 126 12.20 -0.08 5.39
C PHE A 126 13.69 0.26 5.52
N ALA A 127 14.54 -0.10 4.55
CA ALA A 127 15.98 0.13 4.62
C ALA A 127 16.36 1.61 4.80
N ASP A 128 15.52 2.53 4.33
CA ASP A 128 15.76 3.97 4.41
C ASP A 128 15.04 4.62 5.61
N VAL A 129 14.43 3.83 6.50
CA VAL A 129 13.72 4.31 7.67
C VAL A 129 14.38 3.75 8.93
N LYS A 130 14.79 4.63 9.83
CA LYS A 130 15.31 4.28 11.15
C LYS A 130 14.14 3.89 12.05
N LEU A 131 13.83 2.60 12.07
CA LEU A 131 12.86 2.04 13.00
C LEU A 131 13.48 1.98 14.40
N ASP A 132 12.92 2.75 15.32
CA ASP A 132 13.24 2.73 16.75
C ASP A 132 11.98 2.45 17.58
N ASN A 133 12.06 2.64 18.90
CA ASN A 133 10.95 2.33 19.81
C ASN A 133 9.79 3.34 19.76
N ARG A 134 9.88 4.40 18.95
CA ARG A 134 8.78 5.37 18.79
C ARG A 134 7.64 4.78 17.95
N PRO A 135 6.40 5.28 18.12
CA PRO A 135 5.31 5.00 17.20
C PRO A 135 5.57 5.50 15.78
N LEU A 136 5.00 4.78 14.80
CA LEU A 136 5.25 5.03 13.38
C LEU A 136 4.99 6.50 12.95
N PRO A 137 3.91 7.19 13.39
CA PRO A 137 3.69 8.59 13.05
C PRO A 137 4.81 9.53 13.53
N GLN A 138 5.44 9.23 14.67
CA GLN A 138 6.54 10.05 15.19
C GLN A 138 7.81 9.84 14.37
N ILE A 139 8.10 8.60 13.96
CA ILE A 139 9.23 8.28 13.08
C ILE A 139 9.05 8.96 11.72
N LEU A 140 7.87 8.84 11.09
CA LEU A 140 7.59 9.44 9.78
C LEU A 140 7.53 10.98 9.81
N ALA A 141 7.35 11.59 10.99
CA ALA A 141 7.45 13.03 11.16
C ALA A 141 8.89 13.53 11.39
N ASP A 142 9.81 12.64 11.80
CA ASP A 142 11.21 12.95 12.05
C ASP A 142 12.02 12.86 10.76
N ARG A 143 12.48 14.02 10.26
CA ARG A 143 13.29 14.10 9.03
C ARG A 143 14.63 13.37 9.15
N ASN A 144 15.14 13.14 10.35
CA ASN A 144 16.40 12.41 10.57
C ASN A 144 16.21 10.89 10.64
N ALA A 145 14.95 10.44 10.75
CA ALA A 145 14.59 9.04 10.77
C ALA A 145 14.35 8.48 9.35
N VAL A 146 14.34 9.30 8.31
CA VAL A 146 14.22 8.84 6.91
C VAL A 146 15.44 9.30 6.11
N ASP A 147 16.14 8.36 5.49
CA ASP A 147 17.22 8.64 4.53
C ASP A 147 16.62 9.11 3.21
N MET A 148 16.28 10.40 3.16
CA MET A 148 15.67 11.01 1.99
C MET A 148 16.53 10.85 0.71
N PRO A 149 17.86 11.03 0.73
CA PRO A 149 18.71 10.73 -0.42
C PRO A 149 18.54 9.31 -0.96
N ALA A 150 18.60 8.29 -0.10
CA ALA A 150 18.42 6.89 -0.51
C ALA A 150 17.00 6.64 -1.06
N THR A 151 15.97 7.15 -0.39
CA THR A 151 14.59 7.03 -0.84
C THR A 151 14.40 7.64 -2.24
N LYS A 152 15.00 8.80 -2.53
CA LYS A 152 14.92 9.42 -3.85
C LYS A 152 15.51 8.56 -4.95
N VAL A 153 16.63 7.88 -4.68
CA VAL A 153 17.24 6.97 -5.65
C VAL A 153 16.27 5.83 -5.97
N LYS A 154 15.63 5.24 -4.95
CA LYS A 154 14.64 4.17 -5.14
C LYS A 154 13.36 4.65 -5.84
N LEU A 155 12.97 5.91 -5.67
CA LEU A 155 11.86 6.49 -6.41
C LEU A 155 12.19 6.83 -7.87
N GLY A 156 13.47 6.76 -8.26
CA GLY A 156 13.92 7.01 -9.64
C GLY A 156 13.46 8.37 -10.16
N ALA A 157 12.69 8.37 -11.26
CA ALA A 157 12.20 9.58 -11.91
C ALA A 157 11.30 10.45 -11.01
N LEU A 158 10.70 9.87 -9.95
CA LEU A 158 9.88 10.62 -8.99
C LEU A 158 10.68 11.20 -7.82
N GLY A 159 11.96 10.86 -7.66
CA GLY A 159 12.82 11.37 -6.59
C GLY A 159 12.74 12.90 -6.41
N PRO A 160 12.80 13.72 -7.49
CA PRO A 160 12.68 15.17 -7.38
C PRO A 160 11.32 15.67 -6.84
N LEU A 161 10.23 14.89 -6.95
CA LEU A 161 8.93 15.29 -6.40
C LEU A 161 8.95 15.33 -4.86
N LEU A 162 9.78 14.51 -4.21
CA LEU A 162 9.91 14.55 -2.75
C LEU A 162 10.42 15.89 -2.24
N ASP A 163 11.29 16.57 -2.99
CA ASP A 163 11.79 17.91 -2.62
C ASP A 163 10.66 18.94 -2.55
N GLY A 164 9.73 18.88 -3.49
CA GLY A 164 8.58 19.78 -3.56
C GLY A 164 7.52 19.53 -2.49
N MET A 165 7.48 18.34 -1.87
CA MET A 165 6.53 18.01 -0.80
C MET A 165 7.09 18.28 0.59
N LEU A 166 8.41 18.12 0.75
CA LEU A 166 9.11 18.38 2.00
C LEU A 166 9.33 19.87 2.30
N THR A 167 9.34 20.71 1.26
CA THR A 167 9.49 22.17 1.37
C THR A 167 8.17 22.88 1.70
N ARG A 168 7.02 22.20 1.60
CA ARG A 168 5.68 22.76 1.89
C ARG A 168 5.13 22.40 3.28
N ARG A 169 5.94 21.85 4.18
CA ARG A 169 5.58 21.64 5.60
C ARG A 169 6.30 22.62 6.50
#